data_AF-K9KAN7-F1
#
_entry.id   AF-K9KAN7-F1
#
_cell.length_a   1.000
_cell.length_b   1.000
_cell.length_c   1.000
_cell.angle_alpha   90.00
_cell.angle_beta   90.00
_cell.angle_gamma   90.00
#
_symmetry.space_group_name_H-M   'P 1'
#
loop_
_entity.id
_entity.type
_entity.pdbx_description
1 polymer ?
#
loop_
_entity_poly.entity_id
_entity_poly.type
_entity_poly.pdbx_seq_one_letter_code
_entity_poly.pdbx_strand_id
1 'polypeptide(L)'
;AGTEEAFQKHIQALAIRRLDKPKKLSAECAKYWGEIISQQYNFDRDNTEVAYLKTLTKEDIIKFYKEMLAVDAPRRHKVSVHVLAREMDSCPVVGEFPCQNDINLSQAPGLPQPEVIQNMTEFKRGLPLFPLVKPHINFMAAKL
;
A
#
# COMPACT_ATOMS: atom_id res chain seq x y z
N ALA A 1 19.74 -0.80 10.99
CA ALA A 1 19.74 0.29 10.00
C ALA A 1 20.34 -0.23 8.70
N GLY A 2 19.64 -0.09 7.55
CA GLY A 2 20.18 -0.45 6.24
C GLY A 2 21.17 0.58 5.72
N THR A 3 22.21 0.15 5.00
CA THR A 3 23.18 1.04 4.34
C THR A 3 22.54 1.76 3.15
N GLU A 4 23.13 2.88 2.73
CA GLU A 4 22.66 3.59 1.53
C GLU A 4 22.74 2.71 0.29
N GLU A 5 23.77 1.87 0.18
CA GLU A 5 23.91 0.90 -0.90
C GLU A 5 22.73 -0.09 -0.95
N ALA A 6 22.28 -0.60 0.21
CA ALA A 6 21.14 -1.50 0.27
C ALA A 6 19.83 -0.79 -0.14
N PHE A 7 19.66 0.47 0.25
CA PHE A 7 18.52 1.29 -0.18
C PHE A 7 18.51 1.51 -1.69
N GLN A 8 19.65 1.91 -2.27
CA GLN A 8 19.79 2.08 -3.71
C GLN A 8 19.53 0.77 -4.47
N LYS A 9 19.98 -0.39 -3.95
CA LYS A 9 19.65 -1.70 -4.54
C LYS A 9 18.14 -1.96 -4.58
N HIS A 10 17.39 -1.58 -3.54
CA HIS A 10 15.93 -1.68 -3.55
C HIS A 10 15.27 -0.74 -4.56
N ILE A 11 15.75 0.50 -4.69
CA ILE A 11 15.29 1.46 -5.71
C ILE A 11 15.51 0.89 -7.12
N GLN A 12 16.71 0.38 -7.40
CA GLN A 12 17.03 -0.21 -8.70
C GLN A 12 16.19 -1.46 -8.99
N ALA A 13 16.01 -2.35 -8.02
CA ALA A 13 15.19 -3.55 -8.18
C ALA A 13 13.73 -3.20 -8.52
N LEU A 14 13.16 -2.18 -7.85
CA LEU A 14 11.80 -1.72 -8.13
C LEU A 14 11.71 -1.03 -9.50
N ALA A 15 12.71 -0.23 -9.88
CA ALA A 15 12.77 0.43 -11.18
C ALA A 15 12.81 -0.59 -12.33
N ILE A 16 13.66 -1.63 -12.23
CA ILE A 16 13.74 -2.71 -13.23
C ILE A 16 12.41 -3.45 -13.33
N ARG A 17 11.77 -3.76 -12.19
CA ARG A 17 10.46 -4.44 -12.18
C ARG A 17 9.37 -3.60 -12.83
N ARG A 18 9.38 -2.28 -12.65
CA ARG A 18 8.40 -1.35 -13.25
C ARG A 18 8.63 -1.14 -14.75
N LEU A 19 9.88 -1.11 -15.19
CA LEU A 19 10.24 -0.88 -16.60
C LEU A 19 10.32 -2.16 -17.44
N ASP A 20 10.04 -3.34 -16.88
CA ASP A 20 10.05 -4.58 -17.64
C ASP A 20 9.00 -4.53 -18.76
N LYS A 21 9.44 -4.80 -19.99
CA LYS A 21 8.60 -4.66 -21.17
C LYS A 21 7.67 -5.88 -21.30
N PRO A 22 6.39 -5.67 -21.67
CA PRO A 22 5.50 -6.79 -21.93
C PRO A 22 6.05 -7.68 -23.04
N LYS A 23 6.17 -8.99 -22.76
CA LYS A 23 6.72 -9.97 -23.72
C LYS A 23 5.66 -10.55 -24.66
N LYS A 24 4.38 -10.23 -24.43
CA LYS A 24 3.21 -10.72 -25.16
C LYS A 24 2.18 -9.60 -25.27
N LEU A 25 1.44 -9.58 -26.39
CA LEU A 25 0.39 -8.60 -26.64
C LEU A 25 -0.66 -8.55 -25.52
N SER A 26 -1.05 -9.70 -24.97
CA SER A 26 -2.03 -9.75 -23.87
C SER A 26 -1.57 -9.02 -22.61
N ALA A 27 -0.26 -9.00 -22.32
CA ALA A 27 0.28 -8.28 -21.18
C ALA A 27 0.29 -6.76 -21.42
N GLU A 28 0.58 -6.33 -22.65
CA GLU A 28 0.48 -4.93 -23.04
C GLU A 28 -0.97 -4.44 -23.01
N CYS A 29 -1.90 -5.22 -23.57
CA CYS A 29 -3.33 -4.93 -23.50
C CYS A 29 -3.82 -4.83 -22.06
N ALA A 30 -3.41 -5.75 -21.17
CA ALA A 30 -3.79 -5.70 -19.76
C ALA A 30 -3.30 -4.43 -19.06
N LYS A 31 -2.08 -3.95 -19.39
CA LYS A 31 -1.53 -2.70 -18.85
C LYS A 31 -2.38 -1.49 -19.27
N TYR A 32 -2.66 -1.33 -20.56
CA TYR A 32 -3.49 -0.21 -21.03
C TYR A 32 -4.93 -0.32 -20.55
N TRP A 33 -5.48 -1.54 -20.49
CA TRP A 33 -6.82 -1.76 -19.97
C TRP A 33 -6.95 -1.35 -18.51
N GLY A 34 -5.91 -1.58 -17.70
CA GLY A 34 -5.82 -1.08 -16.32
C GLY A 34 -5.97 0.45 -16.22
N GLU A 35 -5.34 1.20 -17.10
CA GLU A 35 -5.46 2.67 -17.15
C GLU A 35 -6.85 3.12 -17.61
N ILE A 36 -7.50 2.37 -18.52
CA ILE A 36 -8.84 2.67 -19.02
C ILE A 36 -9.90 2.42 -17.95
N ILE A 37 -9.91 1.23 -17.33
CA ILE A 37 -10.93 0.87 -16.33
C ILE A 37 -10.78 1.67 -15.04
N SER A 38 -9.57 2.10 -14.71
CA SER A 38 -9.32 2.99 -13.57
C SER A 38 -9.57 4.47 -13.88
N GLN A 39 -9.86 4.81 -15.16
CA GLN A 39 -10.04 6.17 -15.66
C GLN A 39 -8.85 7.11 -15.39
N GLN A 40 -7.66 6.54 -15.19
CA GLN A 40 -6.44 7.31 -14.95
C GLN A 40 -5.74 7.68 -16.26
N TYR A 41 -5.84 6.87 -17.31
CA TYR A 41 -5.28 7.13 -18.65
C TYR A 41 -3.79 7.53 -18.66
N ASN A 42 -3.00 7.11 -17.68
CA ASN A 42 -1.58 7.42 -17.62
C ASN A 42 -0.77 6.31 -18.31
N PHE A 43 -0.75 6.33 -19.64
CA PHE A 43 -0.08 5.28 -20.42
C PHE A 43 1.45 5.31 -20.29
N ASP A 44 2.02 6.47 -19.91
CA ASP A 44 3.45 6.67 -19.63
C ASP A 44 3.81 6.59 -18.13
N ARG A 45 2.91 5.98 -17.33
CA ARG A 45 3.05 5.88 -15.87
C ARG A 45 4.40 5.32 -15.44
N ASP A 46 4.87 4.24 -16.06
CA ASP A 46 6.07 3.57 -15.59
C ASP A 46 7.31 4.47 -15.70
N ASN A 47 7.44 5.22 -16.80
CA ASN A 47 8.56 6.15 -16.96
C ASN A 47 8.48 7.31 -15.97
N THR A 48 7.28 7.88 -15.79
CA THR A 48 7.04 9.00 -14.86
C THR A 48 7.26 8.58 -13.40
N GLU A 49 6.69 7.46 -12.96
CA GLU A 49 6.83 6.96 -11.60
C GLU A 49 8.27 6.52 -11.30
N VAL A 50 8.98 5.90 -12.25
CA VAL A 50 10.37 5.49 -12.05
C VAL A 50 11.31 6.68 -12.01
N ALA A 51 11.07 7.72 -12.81
CA ALA A 51 11.83 8.95 -12.74
C ALA A 51 11.73 9.60 -11.36
N TYR A 52 10.52 9.65 -10.79
CA TYR A 52 10.30 10.15 -9.43
C TYR A 52 10.85 9.22 -8.34
N LEU A 53 10.70 7.90 -8.50
CA LEU A 53 11.23 6.90 -7.56
C LEU A 53 12.74 7.08 -7.32
N LYS A 54 13.50 7.42 -8.38
CA LYS A 54 14.94 7.64 -8.29
C LYS A 54 15.34 8.91 -7.51
N THR A 55 14.40 9.82 -7.24
CA THR A 55 14.67 11.01 -6.42
C THR A 55 14.41 10.78 -4.93
N LEU A 56 13.82 9.64 -4.56
CA LEU A 56 13.49 9.36 -3.16
C LEU A 56 14.73 9.05 -2.34
N THR A 57 14.74 9.55 -1.11
CA THR A 57 15.77 9.28 -0.11
C THR A 57 15.27 8.29 0.94
N LYS A 58 16.20 7.72 1.70
CA LYS A 58 15.84 6.84 2.83
C LYS A 58 15.06 7.60 3.89
N GLU A 59 15.37 8.87 4.10
CA GLU A 59 14.71 9.77 5.02
C GLU A 59 13.24 9.98 4.64
N ASP A 60 12.94 10.10 3.34
CA ASP A 60 11.55 10.20 2.84
C ASP A 60 10.73 8.96 3.21
N ILE A 61 11.31 7.77 3.07
CA ILE A 61 10.64 6.51 3.42
C ILE A 61 10.46 6.38 4.94
N ILE A 62 11.45 6.78 5.74
CA ILE A 62 11.30 6.81 7.21
C ILE A 62 10.21 7.79 7.63
N LYS A 63 10.16 8.97 7.00
CA LYS A 63 9.11 9.97 7.26
C LYS A 63 7.74 9.42 6.89
N PHE A 64 7.59 8.83 5.71
CA PHE A 64 6.36 8.18 5.26
C PHE A 64 5.91 7.08 6.25
N TYR A 65 6.84 6.23 6.70
CA TYR A 65 6.55 5.19 7.68
C TYR A 65 6.06 5.77 9.01
N LYS A 66 6.75 6.79 9.55
CA LYS A 66 6.38 7.44 10.81
C LYS A 66 5.05 8.19 10.73
N GLU A 67 4.72 8.76 9.57
CA GLU A 67 3.49 9.53 9.39
C GLU A 67 2.27 8.63 9.17
N MET A 68 2.43 7.52 8.45
CA MET A 68 1.30 6.73 7.92
C MET A 68 1.18 5.30 8.49
N LEU A 69 2.28 4.67 8.94
CA LEU A 69 2.32 3.22 9.17
C LEU A 69 2.69 2.79 10.61
N ALA A 70 3.56 3.56 11.27
CA ALA A 70 4.02 3.27 12.64
C ALA A 70 2.83 3.09 13.61
N VAL A 71 3.05 2.40 14.73
CA VAL A 71 1.94 2.06 15.65
C VAL A 71 1.19 3.29 16.13
N ASP A 72 1.95 4.33 16.44
CA ASP A 72 1.61 5.65 16.93
C ASP A 72 1.55 6.71 15.81
N ALA A 73 1.54 6.30 14.54
CA ALA A 73 1.51 7.23 13.42
C ALA A 73 0.25 8.11 13.44
N PRO A 74 0.38 9.44 13.25
CA PRO A 74 -0.73 10.38 13.38
C PRO A 74 -1.80 10.22 12.31
N ARG A 75 -1.45 9.68 11.12
CA ARG A 75 -2.36 9.45 10.00
C ARG A 75 -2.48 7.96 9.68
N ARG A 76 -2.42 7.13 10.72
CA ARG A 76 -2.57 5.68 10.58
C ARG A 76 -4.02 5.32 10.28
N HIS A 77 -4.25 4.68 9.14
CA HIS A 77 -5.56 4.13 8.77
C HIS A 77 -5.42 2.61 8.62
N LYS A 78 -5.92 1.84 9.60
CA LYS A 78 -5.80 0.38 9.66
C LYS A 78 -7.17 -0.26 9.71
N VAL A 79 -7.42 -1.22 8.82
CA VAL A 79 -8.55 -2.15 8.87
C VAL A 79 -8.00 -3.57 8.88
N SER A 80 -8.64 -4.48 9.62
CA SER A 80 -8.20 -5.88 9.71
C SER A 80 -9.41 -6.80 9.58
N VAL A 81 -9.25 -7.86 8.79
CA VAL A 81 -10.30 -8.86 8.54
C VAL A 81 -9.81 -10.17 9.13
N HIS A 82 -10.52 -10.67 10.14
CA HIS A 82 -10.19 -11.94 10.77
C HIS A 82 -11.18 -12.99 10.29
N VAL A 83 -10.66 -14.05 9.66
CA VAL A 83 -11.44 -15.21 9.24
C VAL A 83 -11.03 -16.38 10.14
N LEU A 84 -11.97 -16.85 10.95
CA LEU A 84 -11.73 -17.92 11.91
C LEU A 84 -11.74 -19.29 11.24
N ALA A 85 -10.86 -20.18 11.72
CA ALA A 85 -10.94 -21.59 11.39
C ALA A 85 -12.21 -22.21 11.96
N ARG A 86 -12.66 -23.32 11.37
CA ARG A 86 -13.91 -24.00 11.77
C ARG A 86 -13.95 -24.36 13.27
N GLU A 87 -12.81 -24.68 13.84
CA GLU A 87 -12.66 -25.13 15.24
C GLU A 87 -12.41 -23.97 16.22
N MET A 88 -12.35 -22.72 15.73
CA MET A 88 -12.20 -21.55 16.58
C MET A 88 -13.56 -20.93 16.87
N ASP A 89 -13.94 -20.91 18.15
CA ASP A 89 -15.24 -20.38 18.58
C ASP A 89 -15.29 -18.85 18.61
N SER A 90 -14.14 -18.16 18.77
CA SER A 90 -14.10 -16.70 18.82
C SER A 90 -12.74 -16.11 18.42
N CYS A 91 -12.77 -14.85 17.98
CA CYS A 91 -11.57 -14.06 17.77
C CYS A 91 -10.97 -13.72 19.14
N PRO A 92 -9.70 -14.05 19.39
CA PRO A 92 -9.04 -13.64 20.62
C PRO A 92 -8.96 -12.11 20.71
N VAL A 93 -9.17 -11.54 21.91
CA VAL A 93 -9.16 -10.08 22.12
C VAL A 93 -7.77 -9.52 21.86
N VAL A 94 -7.71 -8.43 21.09
CA VAL A 94 -6.46 -7.71 20.81
C VAL A 94 -5.91 -7.14 22.12
N GLY A 95 -4.77 -7.67 22.58
CA GLY A 95 -4.08 -7.21 23.79
C GLY A 95 -4.24 -8.10 25.03
N GLU A 96 -5.09 -9.14 25.01
CA GLU A 96 -5.26 -10.04 26.17
C GLU A 96 -4.29 -11.23 26.18
N PHE A 97 -3.60 -11.50 25.07
CA PHE A 97 -2.52 -12.46 25.07
C PHE A 97 -1.26 -11.73 25.51
N PRO A 98 -0.60 -12.15 26.61
CA PRO A 98 0.74 -11.66 26.86
C PRO A 98 1.52 -11.89 25.58
N CYS A 99 2.28 -10.88 25.14
CA CYS A 99 3.32 -11.07 24.14
C CYS A 99 4.02 -12.37 24.52
N GLN A 100 3.76 -13.45 23.77
CA GLN A 100 4.34 -14.75 24.05
C GLN A 100 5.82 -14.51 23.87
N ASN A 101 6.50 -14.31 25.01
CA ASN A 101 7.93 -14.16 25.09
C ASN A 101 8.53 -15.56 24.86
N ASP A 102 8.22 -16.16 23.72
CA ASP A 102 9.10 -17.16 23.15
C ASP A 102 10.42 -16.43 22.93
N ILE A 103 11.46 -16.91 23.60
CA ILE A 103 12.80 -16.32 23.71
C ILE A 103 13.48 -16.04 22.34
N ASN A 104 12.86 -16.43 21.23
CA ASN A 104 13.32 -16.24 19.85
C ASN A 104 12.42 -15.33 18.99
N LEU A 105 11.32 -14.80 19.51
CA LEU A 105 10.43 -13.92 18.76
C LEU A 105 10.71 -12.44 19.07
N SER A 106 10.60 -11.59 18.05
CA SER A 106 10.66 -10.15 18.22
C SER A 106 9.50 -9.66 19.08
N GLN A 107 9.76 -8.75 20.00
CA GLN A 107 8.74 -8.18 20.88
C GLN A 107 7.60 -7.52 20.08
N ALA A 108 6.36 -7.93 20.37
CA ALA A 108 5.18 -7.30 19.81
C ALA A 108 4.89 -5.96 20.52
N PRO A 109 4.54 -4.89 19.77
CA PRO A 109 4.12 -3.64 20.38
C PRO A 109 2.73 -3.79 21.02
N GLY A 110 2.46 -2.99 22.07
CA GLY A 110 1.11 -2.82 22.59
C GLY A 110 0.19 -2.25 21.50
N LEU A 111 -1.00 -2.82 21.35
CA LEU A 111 -1.98 -2.41 20.34
C LEU A 111 -3.18 -1.75 21.00
N PRO A 112 -3.79 -0.73 20.35
CA PRO A 112 -5.01 -0.13 20.84
C PRO A 112 -6.18 -1.12 20.73
N GLN A 113 -7.19 -0.96 21.57
CA GLN A 113 -8.45 -1.70 21.46
C GLN A 113 -9.13 -1.36 20.13
N PRO A 114 -9.45 -2.35 19.28
CA PRO A 114 -10.11 -2.11 18.01
C PRO A 114 -11.60 -1.79 18.18
N GLU A 115 -12.14 -0.97 17.29
CA GLU A 115 -13.58 -0.87 17.06
C GLU A 115 -14.04 -2.06 16.20
N VAL A 116 -14.89 -2.93 16.76
CA VAL A 116 -15.35 -4.14 16.06
C VAL A 116 -16.55 -3.81 15.19
N ILE A 117 -16.39 -4.00 13.88
CA ILE A 117 -17.46 -3.76 12.90
C ILE A 117 -18.52 -4.86 13.02
N GLN A 118 -19.70 -4.51 13.53
CA GLN A 118 -20.86 -5.42 13.63
C GLN A 118 -21.70 -5.43 12.37
N ASN A 119 -21.83 -4.27 11.70
CA ASN A 119 -22.65 -4.10 10.50
C ASN A 119 -21.90 -3.31 9.41
N MET A 120 -21.78 -3.92 8.23
CA MET A 120 -21.04 -3.34 7.11
C MET A 120 -21.70 -2.05 6.56
N THR A 121 -23.02 -1.94 6.59
CA THR A 121 -23.75 -0.77 6.11
C THR A 121 -23.57 0.41 7.05
N GLU A 122 -23.64 0.17 8.35
CA GLU A 122 -23.40 1.20 9.36
C GLU A 122 -21.96 1.71 9.29
N PHE A 123 -21.00 0.79 9.18
CA PHE A 123 -19.59 1.13 9.01
C PHE A 123 -19.35 2.02 7.78
N LYS A 124 -19.88 1.62 6.61
CA LYS A 124 -19.74 2.41 5.37
C LYS A 124 -20.42 3.77 5.46
N ARG A 125 -21.60 3.85 6.08
CA ARG A 125 -22.35 5.11 6.24
C ARG A 125 -21.69 6.06 7.25
N GLY A 126 -20.99 5.52 8.25
CA GLY A 126 -20.31 6.29 9.30
C GLY A 126 -18.99 6.94 8.87
N LEU A 127 -18.49 6.65 7.66
CA LEU A 127 -17.20 7.13 7.18
C LEU A 127 -17.32 8.03 5.95
N PRO A 128 -16.42 9.02 5.79
CA PRO A 128 -16.34 9.80 4.57
C PRO A 128 -15.88 8.95 3.38
N LEU A 129 -16.28 9.35 2.18
CA LEU A 129 -15.81 8.75 0.94
C LEU A 129 -14.66 9.56 0.36
N PHE A 130 -13.63 8.87 -0.15
CA PHE A 130 -12.56 9.52 -0.89
C PHE A 130 -13.07 10.09 -2.22
N PRO A 131 -12.47 11.19 -2.72
CA PRO A 131 -12.75 11.67 -4.05
C PRO A 131 -12.28 10.67 -5.11
N LEU A 132 -12.86 10.76 -6.30
CA LEU A 132 -12.35 10.04 -7.47
C LEU A 132 -11.03 10.67 -7.95
N VAL A 133 -10.13 9.82 -8.43
CA VAL A 133 -8.85 10.25 -9.02
C VAL A 133 -9.14 11.02 -10.30
N LYS A 134 -8.40 12.10 -10.54
CA LYS A 134 -8.54 12.89 -11.77
C LYS A 134 -7.88 12.16 -12.96
N PRO A 135 -8.54 12.08 -14.13
CA PRO A 135 -7.95 11.57 -15.35
C PRO A 135 -6.63 12.28 -15.71
N HIS A 136 -5.62 11.53 -16.14
CA HIS A 136 -4.41 12.08 -16.74
C HIS A 136 -4.71 12.51 -18.18
N ILE A 137 -5.08 13.78 -18.39
CA ILE A 137 -5.37 14.31 -19.72
C ILE A 137 -4.13 15.00 -20.26
N ASN A 138 -3.44 14.32 -21.18
CA ASN A 138 -2.29 14.90 -21.87
C ASN A 138 -2.74 15.59 -23.16
N PHE A 139 -3.22 16.84 -23.05
CA PHE A 139 -3.69 17.64 -24.19
C PHE A 139 -2.58 17.92 -25.23
N MET A 140 -1.30 17.75 -24.89
CA MET A 140 -0.17 18.04 -25.78
C MET A 140 0.12 16.93 -26.81
N ALA A 141 -0.40 15.71 -26.60
CA ALA A 141 -0.22 14.60 -27.54
C ALA A 141 -1.26 14.61 -28.69
N ALA A 142 -2.32 15.40 -28.58
CA ALA A 142 -3.33 15.57 -29.62
C ALA A 142 -2.87 16.62 -30.65
N LYS A 143 -1.83 16.31 -31.42
CA LYS A 143 -1.67 16.93 -32.74
C LYS A 143 -2.55 16.15 -33.72
N LEU A 144 -3.68 16.75 -34.07
CA LEU A 144 -4.42 16.43 -35.30
C LEU A 144 -3.54 16.74 -36.52
#